data_AF-A5CES3-F1
#
_entry.id   AF-A5CES3-F1
#
_cell.length_a   1.000
_cell.length_b   1.000
_cell.length_c   1.000
_cell.angle_alpha   90.00
_cell.angle_beta   90.00
_cell.angle_gamma   90.00
#
_symmetry.space_group_name_H-M   'P 1'
#
loop_
_entity.id
_entity.type
_entity.pdbx_description
1 polymer ?
#
loop_
_entity_poly.entity_id
_entity_poly.type
_entity_poly.pdbx_seq_one_letter_code
_entity_poly.pdbx_strand_id
1 'polypeptide(L)'
;MKLHHLKELKELVESQFAISSISAKFNITNHVEAIINKEQLIEVLKLLKNDKELKFTILTDVFAADFPDRNKRFEIVYNLLSIIKNIRLIVKINLNDNELIQSATPVFSNANWYEREIYDLFGIKFANHPHLKRILTDYGFVGHPLRKDFALSGYSQVKYDDKLEKVVYEPVKLDQEYRNFNFSSPWQGPKSTTN
;
A
#
# COMPACT_ATOMS: atom_id res chain seq x y z
N MET A 1 -24.63 -0.07 1.72
CA MET A 1 -24.71 0.95 0.64
C MET A 1 -25.29 0.23 -0.56
N LYS A 2 -26.40 0.69 -1.15
CA LYS A 2 -27.05 -0.03 -2.28
C LYS A 2 -26.12 0.01 -3.51
N LEU A 3 -26.02 -1.09 -4.26
CA LEU A 3 -25.16 -1.24 -5.45
C LEU A 3 -25.31 -0.08 -6.46
N HIS A 4 -26.51 0.48 -6.57
CA HIS A 4 -26.84 1.61 -7.43
C HIS A 4 -25.95 2.84 -7.16
N HIS A 5 -25.72 3.15 -5.89
CA HIS A 5 -24.96 4.35 -5.51
C HIS A 5 -23.45 4.22 -5.79
N LEU A 6 -22.94 2.99 -5.81
CA LEU A 6 -21.54 2.73 -6.23
C LEU A 6 -21.36 2.90 -7.74
N LYS A 7 -22.39 2.56 -8.54
CA LYS A 7 -22.38 2.79 -9.98
C LYS A 7 -22.40 4.29 -10.31
N GLU A 8 -23.24 5.06 -9.64
CA GLU A 8 -23.26 6.53 -9.77
C GLU A 8 -21.92 7.16 -9.43
N LEU A 9 -21.28 6.75 -8.33
CA LEU A 9 -19.95 7.25 -7.99
C LEU A 9 -18.94 6.91 -9.08
N LYS A 10 -18.95 5.66 -9.57
CA LYS A 10 -18.04 5.25 -10.65
C LYS A 10 -18.22 6.14 -11.87
N GLU A 11 -19.46 6.33 -12.34
CA GLU A 11 -19.75 7.17 -13.51
C GLU A 11 -19.28 8.62 -13.30
N LEU A 12 -19.47 9.16 -12.11
CA LEU A 12 -19.02 10.50 -11.76
C LEU A 12 -17.48 10.59 -11.78
N VAL A 13 -16.77 9.65 -11.15
CA VAL A 13 -15.30 9.62 -11.17
C VAL A 13 -14.76 9.37 -12.58
N GLU A 14 -15.39 8.50 -13.36
CA GLU A 14 -15.05 8.25 -14.77
C GLU A 14 -15.20 9.51 -15.61
N SER A 15 -16.30 10.26 -15.45
CA SER A 15 -16.51 11.51 -16.17
C SER A 15 -15.42 12.55 -15.86
N GLN A 16 -15.01 12.66 -14.59
CA GLN A 16 -13.98 13.59 -14.15
C GLN A 16 -12.58 13.17 -14.63
N PHE A 17 -12.30 11.86 -14.66
CA PHE A 17 -11.05 11.34 -15.18
C PHE A 17 -10.97 11.44 -16.71
N ALA A 18 -12.09 11.32 -17.42
CA ALA A 18 -12.14 11.55 -18.86
C ALA A 18 -11.82 13.01 -19.23
N ILE A 19 -12.33 13.98 -18.45
CA ILE A 19 -12.02 15.41 -18.62
C ILE A 19 -10.53 15.70 -18.48
N SER A 20 -9.85 14.96 -17.60
CA SER A 20 -8.43 15.11 -17.30
C SER A 20 -7.53 14.12 -18.07
N SER A 21 -8.08 13.35 -19.02
CA SER A 21 -7.35 12.35 -19.83
C SER A 21 -6.58 11.29 -18.99
N ILE A 22 -7.17 10.88 -17.87
CA ILE A 22 -6.58 9.92 -16.93
C ILE A 22 -7.04 8.52 -17.32
N SER A 23 -6.08 7.62 -17.57
CA SER A 23 -6.40 6.22 -17.84
C SER A 23 -6.64 5.49 -16.51
N ALA A 24 -7.89 5.14 -16.23
CA ALA A 24 -8.25 4.38 -15.04
C ALA A 24 -9.08 3.14 -15.36
N LYS A 25 -8.77 2.01 -14.71
CA LYS A 25 -9.63 0.83 -14.70
C LYS A 25 -10.44 0.82 -13.42
N PHE A 26 -11.76 0.64 -13.54
CA PHE A 26 -12.66 0.63 -12.42
C PHE A 26 -13.21 -0.76 -12.14
N ASN A 27 -13.06 -1.22 -10.90
CA ASN A 27 -13.68 -2.44 -10.42
C ASN A 27 -14.74 -2.09 -9.37
N ILE A 28 -15.90 -2.72 -9.48
CA ILE A 28 -16.97 -2.65 -8.48
C ILE A 28 -17.10 -4.04 -7.87
N THR A 29 -16.80 -4.13 -6.58
CA THR A 29 -17.22 -5.28 -5.75
C THR A 29 -18.12 -4.72 -4.66
N ASN A 30 -17.55 -4.40 -3.50
CA ASN A 30 -18.21 -3.68 -2.40
C ASN A 30 -17.81 -2.20 -2.33
N HIS A 31 -16.74 -1.83 -3.03
CA HIS A 31 -16.14 -0.50 -3.07
C HIS A 31 -15.82 -0.14 -4.51
N VAL A 32 -15.64 1.15 -4.79
CA VAL A 32 -15.13 1.61 -6.09
C VAL A 32 -13.61 1.68 -6.01
N GLU A 33 -12.96 0.92 -6.88
CA GLU A 33 -11.51 0.91 -7.02
C GLU A 33 -11.12 1.54 -8.36
N ALA A 34 -10.19 2.48 -8.35
CA ALA A 34 -9.64 3.12 -9.54
C ALA A 34 -8.15 2.75 -9.66
N ILE A 35 -7.80 1.97 -10.68
CA ILE A 35 -6.41 1.60 -10.97
C ILE A 35 -5.85 2.63 -11.95
N ILE A 36 -4.83 3.38 -11.54
CA ILE A 36 -4.23 4.47 -12.32
C ILE A 36 -2.75 4.20 -12.61
N ASN A 37 -2.20 4.95 -13.57
CA ASN A 37 -0.77 4.98 -13.83
C ASN A 37 -0.04 5.86 -12.80
N LYS A 38 1.21 5.52 -12.48
CA LYS A 38 2.00 6.19 -11.43
C LYS A 38 2.30 7.66 -11.77
N GLU A 39 2.42 8.00 -13.05
CA GLU A 39 2.74 9.36 -13.52
C GLU A 39 1.63 10.36 -13.17
N GLN A 40 0.38 9.89 -13.19
CA GLN A 40 -0.81 10.72 -12.99
C GLN A 40 -1.25 10.81 -11.52
N LEU A 41 -0.51 10.20 -10.58
CA LEU A 41 -0.91 10.11 -9.17
C LEU A 41 -1.24 11.46 -8.54
N ILE A 42 -0.33 12.43 -8.65
CA ILE A 42 -0.50 13.74 -7.99
C ILE A 42 -1.70 14.47 -8.59
N GLU A 43 -1.88 14.41 -9.91
CA GLU A 43 -2.99 15.06 -10.61
C GLU A 43 -4.32 14.47 -10.18
N VAL A 44 -4.42 13.13 -10.13
CA VAL A 44 -5.59 12.40 -9.62
C VAL A 44 -5.91 12.83 -8.19
N LEU A 45 -4.94 12.77 -7.28
CA LEU A 45 -5.19 13.10 -5.86
C LEU A 45 -5.61 14.56 -5.67
N LYS A 46 -5.03 15.49 -6.43
CA LYS A 46 -5.44 16.91 -6.40
C LYS A 46 -6.86 17.09 -6.92
N LEU A 47 -7.21 16.42 -8.03
CA LEU A 47 -8.55 16.47 -8.60
C LEU A 47 -9.58 15.92 -7.60
N LEU A 48 -9.34 14.72 -7.06
CA LEU A 48 -10.23 14.07 -6.10
C LEU A 48 -10.46 14.92 -4.84
N LYS A 49 -9.43 15.65 -4.40
CA LYS A 49 -9.51 16.53 -3.22
C LYS A 49 -10.25 17.84 -3.51
N ASN A 50 -9.96 18.49 -4.65
CA ASN A 50 -10.42 19.85 -4.95
C ASN A 50 -11.78 19.90 -5.65
N ASP A 51 -12.20 18.81 -6.29
CA ASP A 51 -13.47 18.78 -7.01
C ASP A 51 -14.67 19.00 -6.06
N LYS A 52 -15.64 19.79 -6.53
CA LYS A 52 -16.81 20.21 -5.75
C LYS A 52 -17.79 19.06 -5.50
N GLU A 53 -17.83 18.09 -6.41
CA GLU A 53 -18.76 16.96 -6.30
C GLU A 53 -18.18 15.83 -5.45
N LEU A 54 -16.89 15.52 -5.62
CA LEU A 54 -16.20 14.43 -4.92
C LEU A 54 -15.73 14.80 -3.50
N LYS A 55 -15.00 15.92 -3.34
CA LYS A 55 -14.46 16.43 -2.07
C LYS A 55 -13.83 15.34 -1.17
N PHE A 56 -12.88 14.57 -1.69
CA PHE A 56 -12.12 13.61 -0.87
C PHE A 56 -11.12 14.35 0.02
N THR A 57 -11.60 14.79 1.19
CA THR A 57 -10.82 15.61 2.12
C THR A 57 -9.90 14.78 3.00
N ILE A 58 -10.24 13.53 3.28
CA ILE A 58 -9.47 12.64 4.17
C ILE A 58 -8.78 11.55 3.35
N LEU A 59 -7.46 11.49 3.50
CA LEU A 59 -6.68 10.29 3.20
C LEU A 59 -6.71 9.41 4.44
N THR A 60 -7.41 8.28 4.37
CA THR A 60 -7.56 7.38 5.51
C THR A 60 -6.27 6.62 5.74
N ASP A 61 -5.77 5.91 4.72
CA ASP A 61 -4.57 5.09 4.79
C ASP A 61 -3.87 5.00 3.43
N VAL A 62 -2.56 4.76 3.47
CA VAL A 62 -1.79 4.30 2.30
C VAL A 62 -1.02 3.06 2.71
N PHE A 63 -1.16 1.99 1.93
CA PHE A 63 -0.43 0.75 2.17
C PHE A 63 0.05 0.16 0.85
N ALA A 64 1.03 -0.74 0.94
CA ALA A 64 1.49 -1.51 -0.20
C ALA A 64 1.18 -3.00 0.02
N ALA A 65 1.01 -3.70 -1.08
CA ALA A 65 0.88 -5.15 -1.14
C ALA A 65 1.91 -5.70 -2.12
N ASP A 66 2.50 -6.84 -1.76
CA ASP A 66 3.49 -7.56 -2.57
C ASP A 66 2.86 -8.80 -3.20
N PHE A 67 2.84 -8.84 -4.53
CA PHE A 67 2.32 -9.92 -5.36
C PHE A 67 3.44 -10.45 -6.29
N PRO A 68 4.23 -11.45 -5.85
CA PRO A 68 5.38 -11.93 -6.61
C PRO A 68 5.01 -12.55 -7.96
N ASP A 69 3.80 -13.11 -8.09
CA ASP A 69 3.34 -13.76 -9.33
C ASP A 69 2.97 -12.78 -10.45
N ARG A 70 2.91 -11.48 -10.17
CA ARG A 70 2.50 -10.45 -11.14
C ARG A 70 3.73 -9.79 -11.77
N ASN A 71 3.61 -9.41 -13.05
CA ASN A 71 4.65 -8.62 -13.75
C ASN A 71 5.02 -7.35 -12.97
N LYS A 72 4.01 -6.67 -12.42
CA LYS A 72 4.18 -5.55 -11.49
C LYS A 72 4.01 -6.05 -10.07
N ARG A 73 5.13 -6.27 -9.40
CA ARG A 73 5.25 -6.90 -8.08
C ARG A 73 4.46 -6.15 -7.00
N PHE A 74 4.59 -4.83 -6.93
CA PHE A 74 3.99 -4.04 -5.87
C PHE A 74 2.69 -3.38 -6.30
N GLU A 75 1.73 -3.33 -5.39
CA GLU A 75 0.50 -2.56 -5.52
C GLU A 75 0.40 -1.58 -4.36
N ILE A 76 0.43 -0.29 -4.64
CA ILE A 76 0.17 0.76 -3.64
C ILE A 76 -1.31 1.11 -3.70
N VAL A 77 -1.93 1.21 -2.52
CA VAL A 77 -3.35 1.49 -2.36
C VAL A 77 -3.51 2.73 -1.50
N TYR A 78 -4.27 3.70 -2.01
CA TYR A 78 -4.67 4.91 -1.31
C TYR A 78 -6.16 4.82 -0.98
N ASN A 79 -6.50 4.84 0.30
CA ASN A 79 -7.87 4.86 0.77
C ASN A 79 -8.31 6.29 1.02
N LEU A 80 -9.31 6.76 0.27
CA LEU A 80 -9.84 8.11 0.38
C LEU A 80 -11.26 8.10 0.93
N LEU A 81 -11.57 9.11 1.74
CA LEU A 81 -12.89 9.33 2.33
C LEU A 81 -13.34 10.78 2.08
N SER A 82 -14.55 10.91 1.54
CA SER A 82 -15.29 12.17 1.50
C SER A 82 -16.29 12.17 2.63
N ILE A 83 -16.09 13.05 3.63
CA ILE A 83 -17.00 13.14 4.80
C ILE A 83 -18.36 13.69 4.37
N ILE A 84 -18.35 14.72 3.52
CA ILE A 84 -19.56 15.46 3.13
C ILE A 84 -20.51 14.56 2.36
N LYS A 85 -19.97 13.73 1.46
CA LYS A 85 -20.75 12.78 0.66
C LYS A 85 -20.88 11.41 1.34
N ASN A 86 -20.09 11.15 2.38
CA ASN A 86 -19.95 9.86 3.05
C ASN A 86 -19.63 8.72 2.07
N ILE A 87 -18.67 8.95 1.18
CA ILE A 87 -18.26 7.97 0.16
C ILE A 87 -16.76 7.66 0.28
N ARG A 88 -16.41 6.42 -0.02
CA ARG A 88 -15.04 5.92 -0.04
C ARG A 88 -14.63 5.56 -1.46
N LEU A 89 -13.38 5.87 -1.78
CA LEU A 89 -12.74 5.51 -3.05
C LEU A 89 -11.37 4.91 -2.74
N ILE A 90 -11.04 3.85 -3.46
CA ILE A 90 -9.73 3.20 -3.36
C ILE A 90 -8.98 3.49 -4.65
N VAL A 91 -7.81 4.11 -4.57
CA VAL A 91 -6.94 4.36 -5.72
C VAL A 91 -5.76 3.41 -5.67
N LYS A 92 -5.54 2.65 -6.74
CA LYS A 92 -4.52 1.59 -6.82
C LYS A 92 -3.49 1.92 -7.89
N ILE A 93 -2.24 1.60 -7.60
CA ILE A 93 -1.10 1.81 -8.50
C ILE A 93 -0.23 0.57 -8.47
N ASN A 94 0.06 0.03 -9.65
CA ASN A 94 0.97 -1.10 -9.77
C ASN A 94 2.37 -0.61 -10.15
N LEU A 95 3.38 -1.10 -9.43
CA LEU A 95 4.79 -0.73 -9.54
C LEU A 95 5.69 -1.97 -9.63
N ASN A 96 6.87 -1.76 -10.22
CA ASN A 96 7.99 -2.70 -10.18
C ASN A 96 8.98 -2.35 -9.05
N ASP A 97 9.87 -3.28 -8.71
CA ASP A 97 10.82 -3.16 -7.58
C ASP A 97 11.75 -1.93 -7.65
N ASN A 98 12.09 -1.50 -8.86
CA ASN A 98 13.04 -0.39 -9.10
C ASN A 98 12.36 0.92 -9.53
N GLU A 99 11.04 0.98 -9.53
CA GLU A 99 10.32 2.16 -10.00
C GLU A 99 10.15 3.19 -8.89
N LEU A 100 10.46 4.44 -9.22
CA LEU A 100 10.19 5.60 -8.38
C LEU A 100 8.75 6.06 -8.60
N ILE A 101 8.09 6.45 -7.52
CA ILE A 101 6.76 7.07 -7.54
C ILE A 101 6.81 8.46 -6.91
N GLN A 102 5.96 9.38 -7.35
CA GLN A 102 5.88 10.71 -6.75
C GLN A 102 5.22 10.66 -5.37
N SER A 103 5.74 11.42 -4.41
CA SER A 103 5.14 11.58 -3.08
C SER A 103 3.78 12.27 -3.15
N ALA A 104 2.81 11.78 -2.37
CA ALA A 104 1.49 12.37 -2.16
C ALA A 104 1.48 13.41 -1.03
N THR A 105 2.59 13.60 -0.31
CA THR A 105 2.77 14.63 0.74
C THR A 105 2.31 16.06 0.37
N PRO A 106 2.53 16.60 -0.85
CA PRO A 106 2.04 17.95 -1.18
C PRO A 106 0.52 18.03 -1.27
N VAL A 107 -0.19 16.91 -1.43
CA VAL A 107 -1.65 16.87 -1.47
C VAL A 107 -2.21 16.56 -0.09
N PHE A 108 -1.62 15.57 0.60
CA PHE A 108 -2.05 15.08 1.90
C PHE A 108 -0.87 15.02 2.87
N SER A 109 -0.88 15.88 3.87
CA SER A 109 0.23 15.99 4.84
C SER A 109 0.47 14.71 5.64
N ASN A 110 -0.59 13.94 5.89
CA ASN A 110 -0.50 12.66 6.60
C ASN A 110 0.16 11.54 5.77
N ALA A 111 0.24 11.68 4.44
CA ALA A 111 0.93 10.72 3.58
C ALA A 111 2.41 10.55 3.94
N ASN A 112 3.03 11.55 4.60
CA ASN A 112 4.44 11.50 5.01
C ASN A 112 4.77 10.26 5.85
N TRP A 113 3.90 9.91 6.81
CA TRP A 113 4.14 8.76 7.69
C TRP A 113 3.94 7.44 6.95
N TYR A 114 2.88 7.33 6.15
CA TYR A 114 2.58 6.12 5.38
C TYR A 114 3.62 5.84 4.30
N GLU A 115 4.11 6.87 3.60
CA GLU A 115 5.16 6.70 2.58
C GLU A 115 6.47 6.22 3.19
N ARG A 116 6.80 6.69 4.41
CA ARG A 116 7.95 6.19 5.17
C ARG A 116 7.78 4.74 5.62
N GLU A 117 6.58 4.37 6.06
CA GLU A 117 6.24 2.99 6.41
C GLU A 117 6.39 2.05 5.20
N ILE A 118 5.85 2.44 4.04
CA ILE A 118 5.96 1.67 2.80
C ILE A 118 7.42 1.54 2.36
N TYR A 119 8.20 2.62 2.48
CA TYR A 119 9.63 2.57 2.20
C TYR A 119 10.37 1.60 3.13
N ASP A 120 10.05 1.61 4.41
CA ASP A 120 10.71 0.75 5.41
C ASP A 120 10.34 -0.73 5.21
N LEU A 121 9.05 -1.02 5.02
CA LEU A 121 8.53 -2.38 5.00
C LEU A 121 8.62 -3.07 3.64
N PHE A 122 8.48 -2.32 2.54
CA PHE A 122 8.48 -2.84 1.17
C PHE A 122 9.65 -2.34 0.32
N GLY A 123 10.33 -1.25 0.70
CA GLY A 123 11.48 -0.71 -0.04
C GLY A 123 11.12 0.16 -1.23
N ILE A 124 9.85 0.56 -1.37
CA ILE A 124 9.42 1.42 -2.47
C ILE A 124 9.87 2.86 -2.19
N LYS A 125 10.48 3.50 -3.19
CA LYS A 125 11.06 4.84 -3.06
C LYS A 125 10.11 5.91 -3.60
N PHE A 126 9.88 6.94 -2.80
CA PHE A 126 9.07 8.11 -3.17
C PHE A 126 9.97 9.28 -3.55
N ALA A 127 9.79 9.81 -4.77
CA ALA A 127 10.42 11.03 -5.24
C ALA A 127 9.74 12.26 -4.61
N ASN A 128 10.53 13.32 -4.38
CA ASN A 128 10.07 14.58 -3.78
C ASN A 128 9.47 14.47 -2.36
N HIS A 129 9.77 13.39 -1.63
CA HIS A 129 9.39 13.25 -0.23
C HIS A 129 10.33 14.09 0.68
N PRO A 130 9.81 14.87 1.65
CA PRO A 130 10.63 15.79 2.44
C PRO A 130 11.68 15.10 3.31
N HIS A 131 11.37 13.93 3.88
CA HIS A 131 12.30 13.20 4.75
C HIS A 131 12.05 11.69 4.70
N LEU A 132 12.50 11.02 3.64
CA LEU A 132 12.33 9.57 3.50
C LEU A 132 13.39 8.83 4.33
N LYS A 133 12.97 8.22 5.45
CA LYS A 133 13.80 7.35 6.29
C LYS A 133 12.96 6.23 6.91
N ARG A 134 13.64 5.15 7.33
CA ARG A 134 13.06 4.07 8.14
C ARG A 134 12.36 4.63 9.39
N ILE A 135 11.35 3.92 9.87
CA ILE A 135 10.52 4.36 10.98
C ILE A 135 10.12 3.24 11.94
N LEU A 136 9.86 2.04 11.43
CA LEU A 136 9.45 0.88 12.22
C LEU A 136 10.63 -0.07 12.49
N THR A 137 11.55 -0.21 11.53
CA THR A 137 12.68 -1.13 11.68
C THR A 137 13.82 -0.51 12.47
N ASP A 138 14.68 -1.38 13.02
CA ASP A 138 15.90 -0.97 13.72
C ASP A 138 16.83 -0.18 12.79
N TYR A 139 17.65 0.70 13.36
CA TYR A 139 18.50 1.63 12.61
C TYR A 139 19.47 0.93 11.65
N GLY A 140 20.00 -0.22 12.06
CA GLY A 140 20.92 -1.05 11.28
C GLY A 140 20.25 -2.15 10.47
N PHE A 141 18.92 -2.18 10.39
CA PHE A 141 18.19 -3.29 9.78
C PHE A 141 18.45 -3.37 8.27
N VAL A 142 18.83 -4.56 7.79
CA VAL A 142 19.07 -4.84 6.38
C VAL A 142 17.90 -5.63 5.80
N GLY A 143 17.28 -5.07 4.76
CA GLY A 143 16.10 -5.66 4.11
C GLY A 143 14.79 -4.94 4.44
N HIS A 144 13.70 -5.55 3.98
CA HIS A 144 12.32 -5.05 3.98
C HIS A 144 11.37 -6.16 4.45
N PRO A 145 10.88 -6.12 5.70
CA PRO A 145 10.23 -7.27 6.34
C PRO A 145 8.96 -7.80 5.68
N LEU A 146 8.15 -6.94 5.04
CA LEU A 146 6.86 -7.35 4.49
C LEU A 146 6.94 -7.89 3.05
N ARG A 147 8.13 -7.95 2.47
CA ARG A 147 8.34 -8.65 1.19
C ARG A 147 8.12 -10.14 1.38
N LYS A 148 7.46 -10.79 0.41
CA LYS A 148 7.15 -12.23 0.50
C LYS A 148 8.39 -13.13 0.46
N ASP A 149 9.53 -12.60 0.02
CA ASP A 149 10.81 -13.32 -0.01
C ASP A 149 11.54 -13.27 1.35
N PHE A 150 11.11 -12.39 2.26
CA PHE A 150 11.78 -12.20 3.55
C PHE A 150 11.36 -13.29 4.56
N ALA A 151 12.34 -13.90 5.22
CA ALA A 151 12.07 -14.95 6.20
C ALA A 151 11.41 -14.38 7.46
N LEU A 152 10.42 -15.10 8.02
CA LEU A 152 9.66 -14.66 9.20
C LEU A 152 10.57 -14.35 10.41
N SER A 153 11.59 -15.17 10.63
CA SER A 153 12.53 -15.01 11.74
C SER A 153 13.58 -13.91 11.51
N GLY A 154 13.64 -13.36 10.30
CA GLY A 154 14.72 -12.47 9.87
C GLY A 154 16.08 -13.19 9.78
N TYR A 155 17.14 -12.38 9.65
CA TYR A 155 18.50 -12.89 9.45
C TYR A 155 19.44 -12.64 10.65
N SER A 156 19.11 -11.66 11.50
CA SER A 156 19.90 -11.29 12.68
C SER A 156 19.08 -11.37 13.96
N GLN A 157 19.70 -11.89 15.01
CA GLN A 157 19.23 -11.81 16.39
C GLN A 157 20.14 -10.92 17.22
N VAL A 158 19.65 -10.51 18.39
CA VAL A 158 20.35 -9.58 19.27
C VAL A 158 20.63 -10.26 20.59
N LYS A 159 21.87 -10.15 21.08
CA LYS A 159 22.31 -10.71 22.36
C LYS A 159 23.20 -9.71 23.10
N TYR A 160 23.17 -9.73 24.44
CA TYR A 160 24.16 -9.01 25.25
C TYR A 160 25.44 -9.84 25.39
N ASP A 161 26.58 -9.23 25.13
CA ASP A 161 27.91 -9.82 25.35
C ASP A 161 28.54 -9.22 26.61
N ASP A 162 28.65 -10.02 27.67
CA ASP A 162 29.23 -9.61 28.95
C ASP A 162 30.70 -9.16 28.82
N LYS A 163 31.45 -9.70 27.85
CA LYS A 163 32.88 -9.33 27.67
C LYS A 163 33.07 -7.96 27.06
N LEU A 164 32.16 -7.58 26.16
CA LEU A 164 32.20 -6.32 25.43
C LEU A 164 31.29 -5.25 26.08
N GLU A 165 30.55 -5.64 27.12
CA GLU A 165 29.55 -4.84 27.82
C GLU A 165 28.58 -4.13 26.88
N LYS A 166 28.21 -4.80 25.77
CA LYS A 166 27.36 -4.22 24.72
C LYS A 166 26.46 -5.25 24.08
N VAL A 167 25.44 -4.72 23.41
CA VAL A 167 24.53 -5.49 22.58
C VAL A 167 25.17 -5.78 21.22
N VAL A 168 25.22 -7.05 20.83
CA VAL A 168 25.78 -7.53 19.56
C VAL A 168 24.70 -8.16 18.68
N TYR A 169 24.86 -8.00 17.36
CA TYR A 169 24.01 -8.63 16.35
C TYR A 169 24.70 -9.89 15.84
N GLU A 170 24.03 -11.02 15.94
CA GLU A 170 24.50 -12.34 15.50
C GLU A 170 23.51 -12.93 14.48
N PRO A 171 23.91 -13.85 13.60
CA PRO A 171 22.97 -14.57 12.75
C PRO A 171 21.95 -15.34 13.61
N VAL A 172 20.70 -15.40 13.14
CA VAL A 172 19.62 -16.08 13.88
C VAL A 172 19.95 -17.55 14.09
N LYS A 173 19.85 -17.99 15.35
CA LYS A 173 19.94 -19.40 15.75
C LYS A 173 18.78 -19.70 16.70
N LEU A 174 17.73 -20.29 16.16
CA LEU A 174 16.57 -20.70 16.94
C LEU A 174 16.81 -22.06 17.59
N ASP A 175 16.48 -22.20 18.87
CA ASP A 175 16.49 -23.50 19.56
C ASP A 175 15.41 -24.43 19.01
N GLN A 176 14.28 -23.85 18.59
CA GLN A 176 13.19 -24.54 17.90
C GLN A 176 12.89 -23.85 16.57
N GLU A 177 12.95 -24.61 15.48
CA GLU A 177 12.59 -24.11 14.16
C GLU A 177 11.10 -23.79 14.03
N TYR A 178 10.79 -22.84 13.15
CA TYR A 178 9.42 -22.47 12.82
C TYR A 178 8.70 -23.65 12.12
N ARG A 179 7.58 -24.09 12.70
CA ARG A 179 6.75 -25.15 12.13
C ARG A 179 5.69 -24.54 11.22
N ASN A 180 5.86 -24.72 9.91
CA ASN A 180 4.86 -24.30 8.93
C ASN A 180 3.79 -25.38 8.78
N PHE A 181 2.62 -25.16 9.38
CA PHE A 181 1.49 -26.07 9.24
C PHE A 181 0.66 -25.70 8.01
N ASN A 182 0.47 -26.67 7.11
CA ASN A 182 -0.44 -26.48 6.00
C ASN A 182 -1.88 -26.76 6.43
N PHE A 183 -2.68 -25.70 6.61
CA PHE A 183 -4.11 -25.80 6.92
C PHE A 183 -5.00 -25.87 5.67
N SER A 184 -4.43 -25.95 4.47
CA SER A 184 -5.21 -26.04 3.23
C SER A 184 -6.03 -27.33 3.20
N SER A 185 -7.35 -27.21 3.04
CA SER A 185 -8.20 -28.36 2.74
C SER A 185 -7.98 -28.83 1.30
N PRO A 186 -7.88 -30.15 1.03
CA PRO A 186 -7.86 -30.68 -0.33
C PRO A 186 -9.17 -30.46 -1.10
N TRP A 187 -10.26 -30.17 -0.39
CA TRP A 187 -11.58 -29.98 -0.98
C TRP A 187 -11.79 -28.53 -1.42
N GLN A 188 -12.37 -28.34 -2.61
CA GLN A 188 -12.73 -27.01 -3.09
C GLN A 188 -13.79 -26.39 -2.16
N GLY A 189 -13.46 -25.24 -1.58
CA GLY A 189 -14.37 -24.48 -0.74
C GLY A 189 -15.61 -23.99 -1.51
N PRO A 190 -16.65 -23.53 -0.79
CA PRO A 190 -17.84 -22.98 -1.43
C PRO A 190 -17.44 -21.82 -2.35
N LYS A 191 -17.90 -21.85 -3.60
CA LYS A 191 -17.71 -20.74 -4.54
C LYS A 191 -18.46 -19.53 -3.95
N SER A 192 -17.73 -18.47 -3.60
CA SER A 192 -18.37 -17.20 -3.27
C SER A 192 -19.11 -16.72 -4.51
N THR A 193 -20.43 -16.68 -4.47
CA THR A 193 -21.24 -16.02 -5.49
C THR A 193 -20.96 -14.52 -5.40
N THR A 194 -19.95 -14.04 -6.12
CA THR A 194 -19.75 -12.61 -6.35
C THR A 194 -20.76 -12.19 -7.42
N ASN A 195 -21.90 -11.65 -6.96
CA ASN A 195 -22.84 -10.88 -7.78
C ASN A 195 -22.27 -9.51 -8.13
#